data_AF-A0A536RNE6-F1
#
_entry.id   AF-A0A536RNE6-F1
#
_cell.length_a   1.000
_cell.length_b   1.000
_cell.length_c   1.000
_cell.angle_alpha   90.00
_cell.angle_beta   90.00
_cell.angle_gamma   90.00
#
_symmetry.space_group_name_H-M   'P 1'
#
loop_
_entity.id
_entity.type
_entity.pdbx_description
1 polymer ?
#
loop_
_entity_poly.entity_id
_entity_poly.type
_entity_poly.pdbx_seq_one_letter_code
_entity_poly.pdbx_strand_id
1 'polypeptide(L)'
;MAEGATPPRIDCRMPAEWEPHESTWLAWPHHRDDWPGKFEPIPWVYAEIIRHLSRHERVDLIVNDAASEKQARKVLERANASSENIRFHRWPTDRIWTRDSGCTFVKCGAGAAARENRGGHDSSRARNDASFTLSSRAKRDPSLANDPAQSVFSTEPYSLFAIKWHFNAWAKYPNFQRDEKIGSHMAHATHARKVRPLFGKQRVVLEGGSIDVNGRGTLLTTEECLLSK
;
A
#
# COMPACT_ATOMS: atom_id res chain seq x y z
N MET A 1 16.71 -28.32 -29.33
CA MET A 1 17.07 -27.57 -28.11
C MET A 1 16.38 -26.23 -28.20
N ALA A 2 15.25 -26.05 -27.53
CA ALA A 2 14.50 -24.80 -27.62
C ALA A 2 15.17 -23.74 -26.73
N GLU A 3 15.53 -22.61 -27.34
CA GLU A 3 16.08 -21.43 -26.70
C GLU A 3 15.08 -20.92 -25.65
N GLY A 4 15.47 -20.98 -24.38
CA GLY A 4 14.65 -20.47 -23.28
C GLY A 4 14.55 -18.95 -23.41
N ALA A 5 13.37 -18.44 -23.76
CA ALA A 5 13.12 -17.01 -23.84
C ALA A 5 13.57 -16.33 -22.55
N THR A 6 14.48 -15.35 -22.66
CA THR A 6 14.91 -14.54 -21.54
C THR A 6 13.67 -13.91 -20.90
N PRO A 7 13.42 -14.10 -19.58
CA PRO A 7 12.27 -13.48 -18.94
C PRO A 7 12.40 -11.96 -19.12
N PRO A 8 11.38 -11.27 -19.65
CA PRO A 8 11.51 -9.86 -19.93
C PRO A 8 11.73 -9.10 -18.62
N ARG A 9 12.68 -8.18 -18.69
CA ARG A 9 12.97 -7.21 -17.63
C ARG A 9 11.70 -6.43 -17.32
N ILE A 10 11.17 -6.64 -16.12
CA ILE A 10 10.21 -5.71 -15.53
C ILE A 10 11.07 -4.57 -14.97
N ASP A 11 11.03 -3.40 -15.61
CA ASP A 11 11.72 -2.19 -15.15
C ASP A 11 10.97 -1.57 -13.96
N CYS A 12 10.87 -2.32 -12.87
CA CYS A 12 10.28 -1.90 -11.61
C CYS A 12 11.35 -1.86 -10.53
N ARG A 13 11.31 -0.83 -9.68
CA ARG A 13 12.13 -0.75 -8.47
C ARG A 13 11.32 -0.26 -7.28
N MET A 14 11.60 -0.80 -6.11
CA MET A 14 11.22 -0.18 -4.85
C MET A 14 12.21 0.98 -4.60
N PRO A 15 11.74 2.25 -4.52
CA PRO A 15 12.61 3.36 -4.16
C PRO A 15 13.23 3.16 -2.77
N ALA A 16 14.40 3.75 -2.54
CA ALA A 16 14.96 3.81 -1.20
C ALA A 16 14.10 4.71 -0.29
N GLU A 17 14.09 4.45 1.01
CA GLU A 17 13.29 5.22 1.98
C GLU A 17 13.73 6.68 2.15
N TRP A 18 14.92 7.05 1.66
CA TRP A 18 15.40 8.44 1.65
C TRP A 18 15.09 9.18 0.34
N GLU A 19 14.48 8.53 -0.64
CA GLU A 19 14.01 9.21 -1.85
C GLU A 19 12.76 10.07 -1.56
N PRO A 20 12.44 11.09 -2.37
CA PRO A 20 11.30 11.96 -2.11
C PRO A 20 9.97 11.19 -2.00
N HIS A 21 9.19 11.55 -0.98
CA HIS A 21 7.90 10.98 -0.66
C HIS A 21 6.75 11.93 -1.01
N GLU A 22 5.59 11.36 -1.34
CA GLU A 22 4.34 12.13 -1.42
C GLU A 22 3.66 12.23 -0.05
N SER A 23 3.76 11.16 0.75
CA SER A 23 3.09 11.04 2.04
C SER A 23 3.63 9.90 2.88
N THR A 24 3.51 10.01 4.20
CA THR A 24 3.68 8.90 5.14
C THR A 24 2.33 8.38 5.64
N TRP A 25 2.17 7.05 5.65
CA TRP A 25 0.97 6.37 6.12
C TRP A 25 1.14 5.90 7.57
N LEU A 26 0.16 6.19 8.42
CA LEU A 26 0.13 5.74 9.82
C LEU A 26 -1.26 5.20 10.15
N ALA A 27 -1.36 4.30 11.13
CA ALA A 27 -2.63 3.92 11.73
C ALA A 27 -2.69 4.36 13.18
N TRP A 28 -3.83 4.91 13.59
CA TRP A 28 -3.99 5.50 14.92
C TRP A 28 -4.11 4.41 16.00
N PRO A 29 -3.36 4.54 17.13
CA PRO A 29 -3.37 3.57 18.21
C PRO A 29 -4.76 3.42 18.82
N HIS A 30 -5.21 2.17 18.96
CA HIS A 30 -6.53 1.85 19.52
C HIS A 30 -6.58 0.48 20.23
N HIS A 31 -5.73 -0.48 19.85
CA HIS A 31 -5.70 -1.79 20.47
C HIS A 31 -4.82 -1.77 21.74
N ARG A 32 -5.46 -1.78 22.92
CA ARG A 32 -4.78 -1.64 24.22
C ARG A 32 -3.84 -2.79 24.54
N ASP A 33 -4.14 -4.00 24.09
CA ASP A 33 -3.37 -5.21 24.40
C ASP A 33 -2.01 -5.26 23.69
N ASP A 34 -1.79 -4.40 22.68
CA ASP A 34 -0.47 -4.19 22.10
C ASP A 34 0.48 -3.45 23.08
N TRP A 35 -0.06 -2.73 24.07
CA TRP A 35 0.69 -2.07 25.15
C TRP A 35 0.06 -2.32 26.53
N PRO A 36 0.15 -3.55 27.08
CA PRO A 36 -0.51 -3.93 28.32
C PRO A 36 -0.11 -3.00 29.49
N GLY A 37 -1.11 -2.29 30.05
CA GLY A 37 -0.92 -1.34 31.15
C GLY A 37 -0.16 -0.06 30.79
N LYS A 38 0.10 0.20 29.50
CA LYS A 38 0.90 1.35 29.03
C LYS A 38 0.31 2.03 27.79
N PHE A 39 -0.98 1.90 27.55
CA PHE A 39 -1.62 2.43 26.34
C PHE A 39 -1.81 3.96 26.40
N GLU A 40 -2.09 4.51 27.58
CA GLU A 40 -2.37 5.93 27.81
C GLU A 40 -1.36 6.91 27.14
N PRO A 41 -0.03 6.69 27.18
CA PRO A 41 0.94 7.56 26.50
C PRO A 41 0.99 7.38 24.98
N ILE A 42 0.51 6.27 24.41
CA ILE A 42 0.75 5.92 23.00
C ILE A 42 0.11 6.93 22.01
N PRO A 43 -1.15 7.39 22.19
CA PRO A 43 -1.71 8.45 21.35
C PRO A 43 -0.88 9.74 21.33
N TRP A 44 -0.21 10.09 22.43
CA TRP A 44 0.65 11.27 22.51
C TRP A 44 1.96 11.09 21.75
N VAL A 45 2.55 9.89 21.82
CA VAL A 45 3.72 9.54 21.00
C VAL A 45 3.38 9.65 19.51
N TYR A 46 2.22 9.13 19.10
CA TYR A 46 1.75 9.27 17.72
C TYR A 46 1.52 10.72 17.32
N ALA A 47 0.96 11.54 18.22
CA ALA A 47 0.79 12.96 17.96
C ALA A 47 2.13 13.67 17.72
N GLU A 48 3.17 13.33 18.47
CA GLU A 48 4.52 13.88 18.27
C GLU A 48 5.13 13.44 16.94
N ILE A 49 5.00 12.17 16.57
CA ILE A 49 5.44 11.67 15.25
C ILE A 49 4.75 12.48 14.13
N ILE A 50 3.43 12.64 14.21
CA ILE A 50 2.63 13.36 13.22
C ILE A 50 2.99 14.86 13.19
N ARG A 51 3.26 15.47 14.36
CA ARG A 51 3.70 16.87 14.47
C ARG A 51 4.98 17.13 13.69
N HIS A 52 5.88 16.15 13.65
CA HIS A 52 7.12 16.23 12.87
C HIS A 52 6.89 15.93 11.39
N LEU A 53 6.22 14.84 11.05
CA LEU A 53 5.98 14.44 9.66
C LEU A 53 5.18 15.49 8.87
N SER A 54 4.09 16.01 9.47
CA SER A 54 3.16 16.93 8.79
C SER A 54 3.75 18.29 8.42
N ARG A 55 4.98 18.59 8.85
CA ARG A 55 5.75 19.78 8.46
C ARG A 55 6.51 19.59 7.14
N HIS A 56 6.75 18.34 6.75
CA HIS A 56 7.60 17.97 5.62
C HIS A 56 6.81 17.31 4.49
N GLU A 57 5.75 16.57 4.83
CA GLU A 57 4.95 15.82 3.87
C GLU A 57 3.52 15.61 4.36
N ARG A 58 2.65 15.11 3.47
CA ARG A 58 1.29 14.72 3.84
C ARG A 58 1.34 13.50 4.77
N VAL A 59 0.48 13.49 5.78
CA VAL A 59 0.26 12.32 6.64
C VAL A 59 -1.09 11.70 6.30
N ASP A 60 -1.06 10.50 5.74
CA ASP A 60 -2.26 9.69 5.48
C ASP A 60 -2.57 8.84 6.73
N LEU A 61 -3.43 9.35 7.60
CA LEU A 61 -3.73 8.78 8.92
C LEU A 61 -4.99 7.90 8.89
N ILE A 62 -4.79 6.61 9.11
CA ILE A 62 -5.84 5.60 9.19
C ILE A 62 -6.43 5.58 10.60
N VAL A 63 -7.75 5.65 10.68
CA VAL A 63 -8.55 5.59 11.91
C VAL A 63 -9.70 4.59 11.72
N ASN A 64 -10.17 3.96 12.78
CA ASN A 64 -11.17 2.90 12.64
C ASN A 64 -12.53 3.39 12.12
N ASP A 65 -12.94 4.58 12.56
CA ASP A 65 -14.24 5.17 12.27
C ASP A 65 -14.25 6.67 12.60
N ALA A 66 -15.43 7.31 12.49
CA ALA A 66 -15.62 8.72 12.77
C ALA A 66 -15.41 9.11 14.25
N ALA A 67 -15.68 8.20 15.19
CA ALA A 67 -15.48 8.46 16.62
C ALA A 67 -13.99 8.43 16.95
N SER A 68 -13.26 7.45 16.41
CA SER A 68 -11.80 7.37 16.47
C SER A 68 -11.14 8.59 15.83
N GLU A 69 -11.62 9.05 14.67
CA GLU A 69 -11.15 10.29 14.05
C GLU A 69 -11.32 11.51 14.98
N LYS A 70 -12.50 11.67 15.58
CA LYS A 70 -12.78 12.76 16.51
C LYS A 70 -11.87 12.71 17.74
N GLN A 71 -11.56 11.52 18.24
CA GLN A 71 -10.62 11.33 19.35
C GLN A 71 -9.19 11.68 18.93
N ALA A 72 -8.73 11.20 17.77
CA ALA A 72 -7.41 11.51 17.23
C ALA A 72 -7.23 13.02 17.05
N ARG A 73 -8.20 13.72 16.44
CA ARG A 73 -8.18 15.17 16.27
C ARG A 73 -8.04 15.91 17.61
N LYS A 74 -8.79 15.52 18.64
CA LYS A 74 -8.66 16.13 19.98
C LYS A 74 -7.28 15.96 20.59
N VAL A 75 -6.65 14.79 20.39
CA VAL A 75 -5.29 14.54 20.90
C VAL A 75 -4.29 15.39 20.11
N LEU A 76 -4.39 15.42 18.78
CA LEU A 76 -3.55 16.24 17.91
C LEU A 76 -3.65 17.73 18.24
N GLU A 77 -4.87 18.24 18.47
CA GLU A 77 -5.09 19.63 18.90
C GLU A 77 -4.37 19.93 20.22
N ARG A 78 -4.54 19.07 21.23
CA ARG A 78 -3.89 19.25 22.54
C ARG A 78 -2.36 19.12 22.49
N ALA A 79 -1.83 18.38 21.53
CA ALA A 79 -0.40 18.20 21.30
C ALA A 79 0.20 19.28 20.38
N ASN A 80 -0.56 20.29 19.95
CA ASN A 80 -0.15 21.27 18.94
C ASN A 80 0.37 20.58 17.64
N ALA A 81 -0.29 19.49 17.27
CA ALA A 81 0.04 18.63 16.13
C ALA A 81 -1.04 18.65 15.04
N SER A 82 -2.10 19.45 15.19
CA SER A 82 -3.08 19.68 14.13
C SER A 82 -2.43 20.33 12.92
N SER A 83 -2.74 19.81 11.72
CA SER A 83 -2.21 20.32 10.46
C SER A 83 -3.17 19.99 9.32
N GLU A 84 -3.25 20.87 8.32
CA GLU A 84 -4.00 20.65 7.07
C GLU A 84 -3.37 19.55 6.20
N ASN A 85 -2.08 19.25 6.44
CA ASN A 85 -1.37 18.16 5.77
C ASN A 85 -1.78 16.77 6.27
N ILE A 86 -2.72 16.66 7.22
CA ILE A 86 -3.21 15.38 7.73
C ILE A 86 -4.50 14.98 6.99
N ARG A 87 -4.43 13.89 6.22
CA ARG A 87 -5.57 13.29 5.54
C ARG A 87 -6.04 12.05 6.29
N PHE A 88 -7.29 12.06 6.75
CA PHE A 88 -7.86 10.93 7.49
C PHE A 88 -8.50 9.89 6.57
N HIS A 89 -8.27 8.61 6.88
CA HIS A 89 -8.86 7.46 6.20
C HIS A 89 -9.59 6.58 7.22
N ARG A 90 -10.91 6.42 7.06
CA ARG A 90 -11.74 5.64 7.99
C ARG A 90 -11.74 4.16 7.61
N TRP A 91 -10.68 3.44 7.95
CA TRP A 91 -10.52 2.02 7.68
C TRP A 91 -10.29 1.27 8.99
N PRO A 92 -11.21 0.38 9.40
CA PRO A 92 -10.99 -0.48 10.55
C PRO A 92 -9.68 -1.25 10.43
N THR A 93 -8.93 -1.28 11.51
CA THR A 93 -7.68 -2.02 11.69
C THR A 93 -7.82 -2.97 12.89
N ASP A 94 -6.95 -3.98 12.95
CA ASP A 94 -6.77 -4.81 14.15
C ASP A 94 -5.61 -4.25 15.00
N ARG A 95 -4.55 -3.75 14.35
CA ARG A 95 -3.37 -3.10 14.97
C ARG A 95 -2.89 -1.93 14.13
N ILE A 96 -1.73 -1.35 14.48
CA ILE A 96 -1.23 -0.11 13.85
C ILE A 96 0.04 -0.23 13.03
N TRP A 97 0.55 -1.44 12.86
CA TRP A 97 1.84 -1.73 12.24
C TRP A 97 1.78 -1.68 10.72
N THR A 98 1.46 -0.48 10.19
CA THR A 98 1.26 -0.18 8.76
C THR A 98 2.49 -0.43 7.91
N ARG A 99 3.70 -0.37 8.50
CA ARG A 99 4.94 -0.82 7.85
C ARG A 99 4.85 -2.27 7.36
N ASP A 100 4.17 -3.12 8.11
CA ASP A 100 4.12 -4.56 7.85
C ASP A 100 2.85 -4.98 7.12
N SER A 101 1.71 -4.38 7.47
CA SER A 101 0.40 -4.72 6.90
C SER A 101 0.03 -3.89 5.65
N GLY A 102 0.75 -2.78 5.41
CA GLY A 102 0.61 -1.93 4.24
C GLY A 102 1.11 -2.58 2.95
N CYS A 103 0.86 -1.92 1.82
CA CYS A 103 1.50 -2.31 0.56
C CYS A 103 2.89 -1.68 0.44
N THR A 104 3.78 -2.36 -0.28
CA THR A 104 5.07 -1.78 -0.70
C THR A 104 4.88 -1.08 -2.03
N PHE A 105 5.11 0.24 -2.07
CA PHE A 105 5.05 1.00 -3.31
C PHE A 105 6.31 0.78 -4.17
N VAL A 106 6.12 0.59 -5.47
CA VAL A 106 7.20 0.44 -6.45
C VAL A 106 6.94 1.34 -7.67
N LYS A 107 8.01 1.90 -8.23
CA LYS A 107 7.97 2.69 -9.46
C LYS A 107 8.33 1.78 -10.63
N CYS A 108 7.49 1.78 -11.67
CA CYS A 108 7.65 0.91 -12.82
C CYS A 108 7.63 1.69 -14.13
N GLY A 109 8.62 1.48 -15.01
CA GLY A 109 8.73 2.18 -16.29
C GLY A 109 7.53 1.91 -17.20
N ALA A 110 7.27 2.84 -18.12
CA ALA A 110 6.21 2.72 -19.13
C ALA A 110 6.31 1.36 -19.86
N GLY A 111 5.30 0.49 -19.67
CA GLY A 111 5.22 -0.85 -20.28
C GLY A 111 5.33 -2.04 -19.33
N ALA A 112 5.75 -1.86 -18.07
CA ALA A 112 5.78 -2.93 -17.05
C ALA A 112 4.40 -3.56 -16.78
N ALA A 113 3.34 -2.83 -17.12
CA ALA A 113 1.94 -3.20 -16.98
C ALA A 113 1.46 -4.33 -17.91
N ALA A 114 2.20 -4.71 -18.95
CA ALA A 114 1.69 -5.58 -20.02
C ALA A 114 1.48 -7.07 -19.65
N ARG A 115 1.68 -7.48 -18.39
CA ARG A 115 1.58 -8.88 -17.96
C ARG A 115 0.67 -9.05 -16.75
N GLU A 116 -0.61 -8.82 -16.95
CA GLU A 116 -1.62 -9.46 -16.10
C GLU A 116 -1.84 -10.87 -16.66
N ASN A 117 -1.58 -11.90 -15.86
CA ASN A 117 -1.74 -13.30 -16.24
C ASN A 117 -3.21 -13.53 -16.65
N ARG A 118 -3.50 -13.59 -17.95
CA ARG A 118 -4.66 -14.34 -18.45
C ARG A 118 -4.34 -15.80 -18.16
N GLY A 119 -4.87 -16.31 -17.04
CA GLY A 119 -4.74 -17.72 -16.68
C GLY A 119 -5.13 -18.59 -17.87
N GLY A 120 -4.26 -19.54 -18.21
CA GLY A 120 -4.49 -20.51 -19.26
C GLY A 120 -5.78 -21.28 -18.99
N HIS A 121 -6.70 -21.24 -19.95
CA HIS A 121 -7.80 -22.17 -20.04
C HIS A 121 -7.39 -23.26 -21.03
N ASP A 122 -7.39 -24.49 -20.55
CA ASP A 122 -7.19 -25.69 -21.34
C ASP A 122 -8.31 -25.83 -22.38
N SER A 123 -7.92 -26.30 -23.56
CA SER A 123 -8.70 -26.36 -24.78
C SER A 123 -9.68 -27.54 -24.78
N SER A 124 -10.98 -27.29 -24.86
CA SER A 124 -11.86 -28.05 -25.76
C SER A 124 -13.24 -27.40 -25.94
N ARG A 125 -13.67 -27.37 -27.22
CA ARG A 125 -15.03 -27.17 -27.75
C ARG A 125 -15.66 -25.76 -27.69
N ALA A 126 -15.67 -25.13 -28.86
CA ALA A 126 -16.88 -24.84 -29.67
C ALA A 126 -16.69 -23.52 -30.45
N ARG A 127 -16.84 -23.62 -31.77
CA ARG A 127 -16.96 -22.49 -32.70
C ARG A 127 -18.23 -21.70 -32.38
N ASN A 128 -18.16 -20.37 -32.40
CA ASN A 128 -18.98 -19.52 -33.27
C ASN A 128 -18.64 -18.03 -33.09
N ASP A 129 -18.81 -17.31 -34.19
CA ASP A 129 -18.67 -15.87 -34.38
C ASP A 129 -19.31 -15.01 -33.28
N ALA A 130 -18.56 -13.99 -32.85
CA ALA A 130 -19.05 -12.63 -32.69
C ALA A 130 -17.86 -11.68 -32.46
N SER A 131 -17.56 -10.85 -33.45
CA SER A 131 -16.70 -9.68 -33.32
C SER A 131 -17.25 -8.76 -32.22
N PHE A 132 -16.47 -8.49 -31.17
CA PHE A 132 -16.78 -7.45 -30.19
C PHE A 132 -15.71 -6.35 -30.23
N THR A 133 -16.06 -5.24 -30.89
CA THR A 133 -15.34 -3.97 -30.85
C THR A 133 -15.58 -3.34 -29.48
N LEU A 134 -14.53 -3.12 -28.68
CA LEU A 134 -14.64 -2.37 -27.43
C LEU A 134 -14.85 -0.89 -27.74
N SER A 135 -16.12 -0.46 -27.72
CA SER A 135 -16.51 0.95 -27.67
C SER A 135 -16.05 1.57 -26.35
N SER A 136 -15.04 2.43 -26.42
CA SER A 136 -14.60 3.27 -25.31
C SER A 136 -15.62 4.38 -25.05
N ARG A 137 -16.56 4.18 -24.12
CA ARG A 137 -17.35 5.29 -23.56
C ARG A 137 -17.82 4.98 -22.15
N ALA A 138 -16.89 5.01 -21.20
CA ALA A 138 -17.25 5.33 -19.82
C ALA A 138 -17.45 6.85 -19.74
N LYS A 139 -18.67 7.29 -19.39
CA LYS A 139 -19.01 8.70 -19.16
C LYS A 139 -18.21 9.18 -17.93
N ARG A 140 -17.42 10.24 -18.10
CA ARG A 140 -16.77 10.96 -16.98
C ARG A 140 -17.83 11.70 -16.19
N ASP A 141 -17.70 11.65 -14.87
CA ASP A 141 -18.46 12.49 -13.93
C ASP A 141 -17.98 13.95 -14.06
N PRO A 142 -18.84 14.91 -14.42
CA PRO A 142 -18.45 16.31 -14.62
C PRO A 142 -18.02 17.03 -13.33
N SER A 143 -18.28 16.46 -12.14
CA SER A 143 -18.01 17.11 -10.85
C SER A 143 -16.53 17.04 -10.42
N LEU A 144 -15.70 16.24 -11.09
CA LEU A 144 -14.27 16.07 -10.81
C LEU A 144 -13.35 16.87 -11.74
N ALA A 145 -13.91 17.69 -12.63
CA ALA A 145 -13.17 18.30 -13.74
C ALA A 145 -12.28 19.51 -13.36
N ASN A 146 -12.35 20.01 -12.13
CA ASN A 146 -11.70 21.27 -11.71
C ASN A 146 -10.86 21.15 -10.42
N ASP A 147 -10.29 19.97 -10.13
CA ASP A 147 -9.29 19.88 -9.07
C ASP A 147 -7.92 20.39 -9.57
N PRO A 148 -7.40 21.53 -9.08
CA PRO A 148 -6.12 22.08 -9.53
C PRO A 148 -4.93 21.14 -9.26
N ALA A 149 -5.09 20.14 -8.37
CA ALA A 149 -4.07 19.13 -8.09
C ALA A 149 -3.88 18.10 -9.23
N GLN A 150 -4.80 17.99 -10.20
CA GLN A 150 -4.65 17.07 -11.35
C GLN A 150 -3.73 17.61 -12.46
N SER A 151 -3.38 18.90 -12.45
CA SER A 151 -2.73 19.54 -13.61
C SER A 151 -1.19 19.57 -13.60
N VAL A 152 -0.53 19.06 -12.54
CA VAL A 152 0.92 19.27 -12.35
C VAL A 152 1.79 18.02 -12.57
N PHE A 153 1.22 16.81 -12.78
CA PHE A 153 2.01 15.56 -12.77
C PHE A 153 1.77 14.60 -13.95
N SER A 154 1.64 15.11 -15.17
CA SER A 154 1.53 14.25 -16.37
C SER A 154 2.85 13.95 -17.09
N THR A 155 4.01 14.02 -16.42
CA THR A 155 5.32 13.84 -17.07
C THR A 155 6.26 12.80 -16.45
N GLU A 156 5.80 12.02 -15.46
CA GLU A 156 6.65 10.99 -14.87
C GLU A 156 6.68 9.73 -15.76
N PRO A 157 7.86 9.24 -16.19
CA PRO A 157 7.98 8.07 -17.05
C PRO A 157 7.63 6.74 -16.34
N TYR A 158 7.20 6.82 -15.07
CA TYR A 158 6.92 5.70 -14.19
C TYR A 158 5.45 5.69 -13.75
N SER A 159 4.86 4.51 -13.71
CA SER A 159 3.57 4.24 -13.06
C SER A 159 3.79 3.74 -11.63
N LEU A 160 2.91 4.13 -10.71
CA LEU A 160 2.93 3.66 -9.32
C LEU A 160 2.23 2.30 -9.20
N PHE A 161 2.94 1.35 -8.60
CA PHE A 161 2.42 0.02 -8.29
C PHE A 161 2.45 -0.19 -6.78
N ALA A 162 1.49 -0.96 -6.28
CA ALA A 162 1.39 -1.34 -4.87
C ALA A 162 1.49 -2.85 -4.75
N ILE A 163 2.63 -3.34 -4.28
CA ILE A 163 2.83 -4.76 -3.98
C ILE A 163 2.11 -5.06 -2.68
N LYS A 164 1.01 -5.82 -2.78
CA LYS A 164 0.20 -6.26 -1.65
C LYS A 164 0.64 -7.67 -1.28
N TRP A 165 1.53 -7.77 -0.30
CA TRP A 165 1.92 -9.02 0.34
C TRP A 165 0.72 -9.65 1.05
N HIS A 166 0.81 -10.94 1.38
CA HIS A 166 -0.10 -11.51 2.36
C HIS A 166 0.45 -11.20 3.75
N PHE A 167 -0.38 -10.60 4.59
CA PHE A 167 -0.04 -10.35 5.99
C PHE A 167 -0.72 -11.40 6.83
N ASN A 168 0.00 -12.05 7.74
CA ASN A 168 -0.53 -13.06 8.67
C ASN A 168 -0.28 -12.71 10.15
N ALA A 169 0.03 -11.43 10.44
CA ALA A 169 0.42 -10.94 11.76
C ALA A 169 1.58 -11.70 12.40
N TRP A 170 2.67 -11.83 11.66
CA TRP A 170 3.93 -12.47 12.10
C TRP A 170 3.70 -13.90 12.63
N ALA A 171 2.66 -14.58 12.14
CA ALA A 171 2.14 -15.85 12.67
C ALA A 171 1.83 -15.87 14.19
N LYS A 172 1.70 -14.70 14.82
CA LYS A 172 1.56 -14.53 16.27
C LYS A 172 0.13 -14.30 16.71
N TYR A 173 -0.65 -13.58 15.91
CA TYR A 173 -1.99 -13.13 16.31
C TYR A 173 -3.07 -13.68 15.37
N PRO A 174 -4.17 -14.25 15.88
CA PRO A 174 -5.24 -14.79 15.05
C PRO A 174 -6.17 -13.70 14.47
N ASN A 175 -6.17 -12.50 15.05
CA ASN A 175 -7.01 -11.36 14.67
C ASN A 175 -6.21 -10.35 13.82
N PHE A 176 -6.14 -10.57 12.51
CA PHE A 176 -5.38 -9.71 11.58
C PHE A 176 -6.12 -9.44 10.26
N GLN A 177 -7.36 -9.90 10.13
CA GLN A 177 -8.10 -9.89 8.87
C GLN A 177 -8.44 -8.47 8.39
N ARG A 178 -8.44 -7.47 9.27
CA ARG A 178 -8.58 -6.05 8.90
C ARG A 178 -7.24 -5.50 8.45
N ASP A 179 -6.16 -5.81 9.17
CA ASP A 179 -4.80 -5.40 8.80
C ASP A 179 -4.41 -5.94 7.41
N GLU A 180 -4.78 -7.19 7.08
CA GLU A 180 -4.53 -7.81 5.76
C GLU A 180 -5.11 -7.03 4.58
N LYS A 181 -6.13 -6.19 4.84
CA LYS A 181 -6.81 -5.38 3.82
C LYS A 181 -6.14 -4.03 3.60
N ILE A 182 -5.31 -3.55 4.52
CA ILE A 182 -4.76 -2.18 4.51
C ILE A 182 -3.98 -1.89 3.25
N GLY A 183 -3.07 -2.77 2.83
CA GLY A 183 -2.36 -2.59 1.55
C GLY A 183 -3.28 -2.52 0.32
N SER A 184 -4.47 -3.12 0.34
CA SER A 184 -5.45 -2.95 -0.74
C SER A 184 -6.18 -1.60 -0.67
N HIS A 185 -6.45 -1.08 0.52
CA HIS A 185 -7.03 0.25 0.71
C HIS A 185 -6.05 1.36 0.30
N MET A 186 -4.78 1.23 0.69
CA MET A 186 -3.69 2.14 0.27
C MET A 186 -3.55 2.16 -1.27
N ALA A 187 -3.51 1.00 -1.92
CA ALA A 187 -3.45 0.91 -3.37
C ALA A 187 -4.63 1.61 -4.06
N HIS A 188 -5.84 1.46 -3.52
CA HIS A 188 -7.02 2.13 -4.05
C HIS A 188 -6.97 3.66 -3.85
N ALA A 189 -6.60 4.11 -2.65
CA ALA A 189 -6.56 5.53 -2.29
C ALA A 189 -5.49 6.32 -3.06
N THR A 190 -4.42 5.65 -3.50
CA THR A 190 -3.32 6.22 -4.29
C THR A 190 -3.47 5.98 -5.79
N HIS A 191 -4.54 5.31 -6.23
CA HIS A 191 -4.73 4.85 -7.60
C HIS A 191 -3.56 3.99 -8.14
N ALA A 192 -2.77 3.39 -7.24
CA ALA A 192 -1.66 2.54 -7.61
C ALA A 192 -2.17 1.21 -8.18
N ARG A 193 -1.48 0.70 -9.19
CA ARG A 193 -1.77 -0.64 -9.70
C ARG A 193 -1.37 -1.69 -8.67
N LYS A 194 -2.35 -2.39 -8.13
CA LYS A 194 -2.13 -3.43 -7.12
C LYS A 194 -1.58 -4.71 -7.75
N VAL A 195 -0.55 -5.28 -7.15
CA VAL A 195 0.02 -6.59 -7.49
C VAL A 195 -0.05 -7.49 -6.26
N ARG A 196 -0.39 -8.77 -6.45
CA ARG A 196 -0.43 -9.77 -5.38
C ARG A 196 0.55 -10.90 -5.70
N PRO A 197 1.76 -10.89 -5.11
CA PRO A 197 2.77 -11.90 -5.40
C PRO A 197 2.29 -13.31 -5.05
N LEU A 198 2.68 -14.27 -5.89
CA LEU A 198 2.38 -15.70 -5.75
C LEU A 198 3.68 -16.51 -5.88
N PHE A 199 3.83 -17.54 -5.06
CA PHE A 199 4.77 -18.64 -5.27
C PHE A 199 3.96 -19.91 -5.57
N GLY A 200 3.99 -20.34 -6.83
CA GLY A 200 3.02 -21.31 -7.34
C GLY A 200 1.59 -20.79 -7.22
N LYS A 201 0.75 -21.47 -6.43
CA LYS A 201 -0.64 -21.05 -6.15
C LYS A 201 -0.79 -20.31 -4.81
N GLN A 202 0.27 -20.23 -4.01
CA GLN A 202 0.22 -19.65 -2.66
C GLN A 202 0.59 -18.17 -2.71
N ARG A 203 -0.03 -17.37 -1.84
CA ARG A 203 0.35 -15.98 -1.64
C ARG A 203 1.67 -15.92 -0.88
N VAL A 204 2.56 -15.04 -1.31
CA VAL A 204 3.81 -14.77 -0.57
C VAL A 204 3.46 -13.96 0.68
N VAL A 205 3.85 -14.48 1.84
CA VAL A 205 3.84 -13.76 3.12
C VAL A 205 5.13 -12.98 3.23
N LEU A 206 5.02 -11.68 3.48
CA LEU A 206 6.15 -10.79 3.70
C LEU A 206 5.65 -9.51 4.37
N GLU A 207 6.35 -9.08 5.41
CA GLU A 207 6.12 -7.83 6.11
C GLU A 207 7.12 -6.77 5.63
N GLY A 208 6.66 -5.55 5.35
CA GLY A 208 7.53 -4.49 4.84
C GLY A 208 8.71 -4.15 5.75
N GLY A 209 8.57 -4.31 7.07
CA GLY A 209 9.67 -4.10 8.02
C GLY A 209 10.73 -5.20 8.04
N SER A 210 10.52 -6.31 7.32
CA SER A 210 11.49 -7.42 7.24
C SER A 210 12.58 -7.20 6.18
N ILE A 211 12.41 -6.18 5.32
CA ILE A 211 13.32 -5.87 4.21
C ILE A 211 13.71 -4.38 4.21
N ASP A 212 14.89 -4.08 3.71
CA ASP A 212 15.36 -2.71 3.43
C ASP A 212 16.02 -2.66 2.05
N VAL A 213 15.87 -1.56 1.31
CA VAL A 213 16.40 -1.44 -0.06
C VAL A 213 17.15 -0.14 -0.26
N ASN A 214 18.20 -0.20 -1.08
CA ASN A 214 18.96 1.00 -1.47
C ASN A 214 18.41 1.72 -2.70
N GLY A 215 17.27 1.28 -3.24
CA GLY A 215 16.66 1.85 -4.45
C GLY A 215 17.40 1.55 -5.76
N ARG A 216 18.52 0.81 -5.72
CA ARG A 216 19.43 0.55 -6.84
C ARG A 216 19.73 -0.93 -7.07
N GLY A 217 18.85 -1.81 -6.58
CA GLY A 217 18.91 -3.26 -6.82
C GLY A 217 19.52 -4.07 -5.69
N THR A 218 19.89 -3.46 -4.56
CA THR A 218 20.29 -4.17 -3.34
C THR A 218 19.15 -4.18 -2.34
N LEU A 219 18.93 -5.34 -1.72
CA LEU A 219 17.98 -5.55 -0.63
C LEU A 219 18.72 -6.22 0.54
N LEU A 220 18.47 -5.72 1.75
CA LEU A 220 18.90 -6.32 3.02
C LEU A 220 17.69 -6.98 3.69
N THR A 221 17.92 -8.13 4.33
CA THR A 221 16.90 -8.90 5.06
C THR A 221 17.60 -9.76 6.12
N THR A 222 16.81 -10.44 6.96
CA THR A 222 17.32 -11.47 7.87
C THR A 222 16.76 -12.86 7.51
N GLU A 223 17.61 -13.88 7.58
CA GLU A 223 17.19 -15.27 7.43
C GLU A 223 16.26 -15.71 8.57
N GLU A 224 16.51 -15.22 9.79
CA GLU A 224 15.69 -15.52 10.97
C GLU A 224 14.21 -15.14 10.77
N CYS A 225 13.93 -14.04 10.05
CA CYS A 225 12.57 -13.64 9.72
C CYS A 225 12.03 -14.37 8.49
N LEU A 226 12.72 -14.30 7.34
CA LEU A 226 12.15 -14.79 6.08
C LEU A 226 12.24 -16.30 5.87
N LEU A 227 13.05 -17.00 6.66
CA LEU A 227 13.18 -18.46 6.66
C LEU A 227 12.69 -19.08 7.97
N SER A 228 11.89 -18.36 8.75
CA SER A 228 11.24 -18.89 9.94
C SER A 228 10.38 -20.11 9.58
N LYS A 229 10.45 -21.17 10.38
CA LYS A 229 9.72 -22.42 10.19
C LYS A 229 8.39 -22.44 10.91
#